data_AF-A0A849D469-F1
#
_entry.id   AF-A0A849D469-F1
#
_cell.length_a   1.000
_cell.length_b   1.000
_cell.length_c   1.000
_cell.angle_alpha   90.00
_cell.angle_beta   90.00
_cell.angle_gamma   90.00
#
_symmetry.space_group_name_H-M   'P 1'
#
loop_
_entity.id
_entity.type
_entity.pdbx_description
1 polymer ?
#
loop_
_entity_poly.entity_id
_entity_poly.type
_entity_poly.pdbx_seq_one_letter_code
_entity_poly.pdbx_strand_id
1 'polypeptide(L)'
;RIELYTEQYAKDYASGNSKGVIPFAKAAEKAHELGIGVNAGHDLNLDNIAYFKQEVPHLLEVSIGHALICESIYLGLENVVNMYLHRLK
;
A
#
# COMPACT_ATOMS: atom_id res chain seq x y z
N ARG A 1 14.87 -1.71 -8.13
CA ARG A 1 13.64 -1.96 -7.33
C ARG A 1 12.52 -2.27 -8.30
N ILE A 2 11.44 -2.89 -7.83
CA ILE A 2 10.17 -3.00 -8.54
C ILE A 2 9.09 -2.23 -7.78
N GLU A 3 8.04 -1.83 -8.48
CA GLU A 3 6.83 -1.29 -7.85
C GLU A 3 5.66 -2.24 -8.10
N LEU A 4 5.04 -2.70 -7.03
CA LEU A 4 3.86 -3.56 -7.11
C LEU A 4 2.63 -2.71 -7.42
N TYR A 5 1.91 -3.08 -8.49
CA TYR A 5 0.68 -2.41 -8.92
C TYR A 5 -0.53 -2.88 -8.10
N THR A 6 -0.98 -2.09 -7.13
CA THR A 6 -1.92 -2.55 -6.08
C THR A 6 -3.41 -2.33 -6.36
N GLU A 7 -3.82 -1.93 -7.57
CA GLU A 7 -5.24 -1.71 -7.91
C GLU A 7 -6.10 -2.95 -7.64
N GLN A 8 -5.66 -4.14 -8.06
CA GLN A 8 -6.42 -5.36 -7.85
C GLN A 8 -6.57 -5.67 -6.36
N TYR A 9 -5.53 -5.44 -5.57
CA TYR A 9 -5.60 -5.56 -4.12
C TYR A 9 -6.62 -4.57 -3.53
N ALA A 10 -6.59 -3.31 -3.94
CA ALA A 10 -7.51 -2.30 -3.43
C ALA A 10 -8.97 -2.66 -3.72
N LYS A 11 -9.26 -3.15 -4.93
CA LYS A 11 -10.59 -3.65 -5.32
C LYS A 11 -11.02 -4.85 -4.48
N ASP A 12 -10.16 -5.84 -4.34
CA ASP A 12 -10.44 -7.05 -3.56
C ASP A 12 -10.71 -6.70 -2.09
N TYR A 13 -9.86 -5.86 -1.50
CA TYR A 13 -10.00 -5.42 -0.11
C TYR A 13 -11.31 -4.67 0.12
N ALA A 14 -11.69 -3.76 -0.78
CA ALA A 14 -12.97 -3.04 -0.72
C ALA A 14 -14.19 -3.97 -0.82
N SER A 15 -14.06 -5.10 -1.53
CA SER A 15 -15.09 -6.14 -1.58
C SER A 15 -15.12 -7.09 -0.37
N GLY A 16 -14.26 -6.87 0.63
CA GLY A 16 -14.15 -7.71 1.82
C GLY A 16 -13.22 -8.92 1.65
N ASN A 17 -12.50 -9.02 0.52
CA ASN A 17 -11.54 -10.09 0.28
C ASN A 17 -10.13 -9.67 0.71
N SER A 18 -9.78 -9.92 1.98
CA SER A 18 -8.44 -9.68 2.50
C SER A 18 -7.35 -10.55 1.85
N LYS A 19 -7.72 -11.69 1.25
CA LYS A 19 -6.76 -12.61 0.62
C LYS A 19 -6.18 -12.08 -0.69
N GLY A 20 -6.72 -10.99 -1.25
CA GLY A 20 -6.19 -10.33 -2.45
C GLY A 20 -4.73 -9.85 -2.30
N VAL A 21 -4.22 -9.73 -1.07
CA VAL A 21 -2.83 -9.33 -0.79
C VAL A 21 -1.80 -10.45 -0.99
N ILE A 22 -2.22 -11.73 -0.98
CA ILE A 22 -1.31 -12.89 -1.00
C ILE A 22 -0.35 -12.90 -2.19
N PRO A 23 -0.76 -12.59 -3.43
CA PRO A 23 0.16 -12.52 -4.56
C PRO A 23 1.25 -11.46 -4.38
N PHE A 24 0.93 -10.35 -3.72
CA PHE A 24 1.85 -9.25 -3.46
C PHE A 24 2.91 -9.62 -2.42
N ALA A 25 2.50 -10.30 -1.35
CA ALA A 25 3.41 -10.83 -0.34
C ALA A 25 4.44 -11.79 -0.97
N LYS A 26 3.97 -12.74 -1.79
CA LYS A 26 4.84 -13.70 -2.51
C LYS A 26 5.79 -13.00 -3.48
N ALA A 27 5.31 -11.99 -4.20
CA ALA A 27 6.14 -11.20 -5.11
C ALA A 27 7.24 -10.44 -4.34
N ALA A 28 6.90 -9.90 -3.17
CA ALA A 28 7.84 -9.17 -2.32
C ALA A 28 8.90 -10.09 -1.71
N GLU A 29 8.52 -11.26 -1.21
CA GLU A 29 9.45 -12.32 -0.77
C GLU A 29 10.41 -12.68 -1.89
N LYS A 30 9.88 -12.93 -3.10
CA LYS A 30 10.72 -13.32 -4.23
C LYS A 30 11.68 -12.20 -4.66
N ALA A 31 11.21 -10.96 -4.68
CA ALA A 31 12.05 -9.81 -4.98
C ALA A 31 13.18 -9.67 -3.94
N HIS A 32 12.87 -9.88 -2.65
CA HIS A 32 13.86 -9.83 -1.58
C HIS A 32 14.94 -10.91 -1.74
N GLU A 33 14.57 -12.17 -2.04
CA GLU A 33 15.52 -13.25 -2.35
C GLU A 33 16.49 -12.89 -3.50
N LEU A 34 16.01 -12.11 -4.47
CA LEU A 34 16.78 -11.67 -5.63
C LEU A 34 17.57 -10.37 -5.37
N GLY A 35 17.53 -9.83 -4.14
CA GLY A 35 18.18 -8.56 -3.80
C GLY A 35 17.52 -7.32 -4.42
N ILE A 36 16.25 -7.44 -4.85
CA ILE A 36 15.49 -6.36 -5.49
C ILE A 36 14.61 -5.71 -4.42
N GLY A 37 14.83 -4.42 -4.14
CA GLY A 37 13.95 -3.67 -3.26
C GLY A 37 12.53 -3.51 -3.82
N VAL A 38 11.54 -3.45 -2.92
CA VAL A 38 10.11 -3.44 -3.24
C VAL A 38 9.49 -2.10 -2.84
N ASN A 39 8.88 -1.44 -3.80
CA ASN A 39 7.95 -0.34 -3.60
C ASN A 39 6.52 -0.84 -3.91
N ALA A 40 5.49 -0.09 -3.52
CA ALA A 40 4.10 -0.36 -3.92
C ALA A 40 3.29 0.93 -4.11
N GLY A 41 2.26 0.87 -4.93
CA GLY A 41 1.40 2.03 -5.20
C GLY A 41 0.22 1.66 -6.10
N HIS A 42 -0.59 2.66 -6.41
CA HIS A 42 -1.88 2.54 -7.12
C HIS A 42 -3.03 2.04 -6.24
N ASP A 43 -3.95 2.95 -5.91
CA ASP A 43 -5.17 2.73 -5.10
C ASP A 43 -4.97 2.28 -3.64
N LEU A 44 -3.76 2.45 -3.10
CA LEU A 44 -3.57 2.48 -1.65
C LEU A 44 -4.23 3.74 -1.06
N ASN A 45 -4.92 3.57 0.06
CA ASN A 45 -5.64 4.62 0.77
C ASN A 45 -5.59 4.43 2.30
N LEU A 46 -6.21 5.34 3.06
CA LEU A 46 -6.23 5.23 4.53
C LEU A 46 -6.94 3.98 5.06
N ASP A 47 -7.80 3.32 4.29
CA ASP A 47 -8.55 2.16 4.78
C ASP A 47 -7.78 0.84 4.58
N ASN A 48 -6.93 0.76 3.55
CA ASN A 48 -6.29 -0.49 3.13
C ASN A 48 -4.79 -0.54 3.44
N ILE A 49 -4.10 0.61 3.51
CA ILE A 49 -2.63 0.61 3.48
C ILE A 49 -1.97 -0.06 4.68
N ALA A 50 -2.58 0.04 5.87
CA ALA A 50 -2.07 -0.62 7.06
C ALA A 50 -2.04 -2.14 6.90
N TYR A 51 -3.12 -2.71 6.35
CA TYR A 51 -3.19 -4.14 6.10
C TYR A 51 -2.18 -4.57 5.02
N PHE A 52 -2.07 -3.79 3.94
CA PHE A 52 -1.06 -4.06 2.91
C PHE A 52 0.37 -4.08 3.48
N LYS A 53 0.73 -3.10 4.31
CA LYS A 53 2.06 -3.02 4.94
C LYS A 53 2.33 -4.20 5.89
N GLN A 54 1.32 -4.66 6.63
CA GLN A 54 1.43 -5.79 7.54
C GLN A 54 1.69 -7.10 6.79
N GLU A 55 1.03 -7.30 5.66
CA GLU A 55 1.05 -8.56 4.92
C GLU A 55 2.17 -8.63 3.86
N VAL A 56 2.68 -7.49 3.38
CA VAL A 56 3.71 -7.43 2.35
C VAL A 56 5.09 -7.13 2.97
N PRO A 57 5.94 -8.16 3.18
CA PRO A 57 7.24 -7.97 3.81
C PRO A 57 8.20 -7.22 2.88
N HIS A 58 9.29 -6.69 3.45
CA HIS A 58 10.37 -6.00 2.71
C HIS A 58 9.91 -4.77 1.89
N LEU A 59 8.70 -4.25 2.13
CA LEU A 59 8.20 -3.03 1.53
C LEU A 59 9.00 -1.82 2.04
N LEU A 60 9.71 -1.16 1.13
CA LEU A 60 10.63 -0.05 1.41
C LEU A 60 9.95 1.31 1.32
N GLU A 61 8.98 1.45 0.41
CA GLU A 61 8.36 2.74 0.07
C GLU A 61 6.98 2.51 -0.55
N VAL A 62 6.10 3.49 -0.39
CA VAL A 62 4.79 3.52 -1.05
C VAL A 62 4.57 4.85 -1.76
N SER A 63 3.99 4.79 -2.96
CA SER A 63 3.62 5.94 -3.79
C SER A 63 2.11 6.13 -3.75
N ILE A 64 1.65 7.23 -3.14
CA ILE A 64 0.22 7.52 -2.93
C ILE A 64 -0.09 8.91 -3.46
N GLY A 65 -1.02 8.99 -4.40
CA GLY A 65 -1.41 10.23 -5.06
C GLY A 65 -2.90 10.53 -4.91
N HIS A 66 -3.72 9.90 -5.76
CA HIS A 66 -5.15 10.20 -5.87
C HIS A 66 -5.90 10.16 -4.53
N ALA A 67 -5.80 9.05 -3.79
CA ALA A 67 -6.47 8.90 -2.49
C ALA A 67 -6.04 9.98 -1.49
N LEU A 68 -4.72 10.21 -1.36
CA LEU A 68 -4.15 11.22 -0.48
C LEU A 68 -4.73 12.62 -0.78
N ILE A 69 -4.80 13.02 -2.05
CA ILE A 69 -5.38 14.32 -2.43
C ILE A 69 -6.88 14.37 -2.12
N CYS A 70 -7.63 13.32 -2.48
CA CYS A 70 -9.07 13.25 -2.22
C CYS A 70 -9.40 13.34 -0.72
N GLU A 71 -8.68 12.61 0.13
CA GLU A 71 -8.83 12.64 1.59
C GLU A 71 -8.43 14.02 2.15
N SER A 72 -7.41 14.65 1.57
CA SER A 72 -6.90 15.96 1.99
C SER A 72 -7.90 17.09 1.74
N ILE A 73 -8.83 16.95 0.79
CA ILE A 73 -9.91 17.94 0.57
C ILE A 73 -10.78 18.08 1.82
N TYR A 74 -10.98 16.98 2.57
CA TYR A 74 -11.83 16.97 3.75
C TYR A 74 -11.07 17.16 5.06
N LEU A 75 -9.87 16.59 5.14
CA LEU A 75 -9.11 16.48 6.40
C LEU A 75 -7.91 17.43 6.46
N GLY A 76 -7.52 18.04 5.34
CA GLY A 76 -6.31 18.84 5.22
C GLY A 76 -5.06 17.98 5.01
N LEU A 77 -4.14 18.46 4.16
CA LEU A 77 -2.95 17.71 3.73
C LEU A 77 -2.05 17.30 4.90
N GLU A 78 -1.82 18.20 5.86
CA GLU A 78 -0.98 17.93 7.03
C GLU A 78 -1.52 16.77 7.87
N ASN A 79 -2.83 16.72 8.09
CA ASN A 79 -3.46 15.62 8.85
C ASN A 79 -3.35 14.31 8.08
N VAL A 80 -3.67 14.31 6.79
CA VAL A 80 -3.67 13.10 5.96
C VAL A 80 -2.27 12.50 5.85
N VAL A 81 -1.24 13.31 5.62
CA VAL A 81 0.15 12.83 5.60
C VAL A 81 0.51 12.14 6.92
N ASN A 82 0.17 12.74 8.06
CA ASN A 82 0.40 12.13 9.38
C ASN A 82 -0.39 10.83 9.59
N MET A 83 -1.62 10.76 9.07
CA MET A 83 -2.46 9.56 9.12
C MET A 83 -1.87 8.40 8.31
N TYR A 84 -1.28 8.67 7.14
CA TYR A 84 -0.55 7.66 6.36
C TYR A 84 0.72 7.21 7.08
N LEU A 85 1.52 8.16 7.57
CA LEU A 85 2.73 7.84 8.34
C LEU A 85 2.41 6.96 9.55
N HIS A 86 1.30 7.23 10.27
CA HIS A 86 0.88 6.41 11.40
C HIS A 86 0.51 4.97 11.00
N ARG A 87 -0.15 4.78 9.85
CA ARG A 87 -0.55 3.46 9.34
C ARG A 87 0.61 2.63 8.77
N LEU A 88 1.72 3.28 8.47
CA LEU A 88 2.94 2.66 7.91
C LEU A 88 4.01 2.36 8.96
N LYS A 89 3.78 2.76 10.23
CA LYS A 89 4.62 2.38 11.37
C LYS A 89 4.44 0.90 11.69
#